data_AF-A0AA40VUG0-F1
#
_entry.id   AF-A0AA40VUG0-F1
#
_cell.length_a   1.000
_cell.length_b   1.000
_cell.length_c   1.000
_cell.angle_alpha   90.00
_cell.angle_beta   90.00
_cell.angle_gamma   90.00
#
_symmetry.space_group_name_H-M   'P 1'
#
loop_
_entity.id
_entity.type
_entity.pdbx_description
1 polymer ?
#
loop_
_entity_poly.entity_id
_entity_poly.type
_entity_poly.pdbx_seq_one_letter_code
_entity_poly.pdbx_strand_id
1 'polypeptide(L)'
;MNSTYCCLMVALDHIPSNHFLLEIARDEITIAVKCASEYELTWHSIIWIRSNIRTKRRIREQLNHLAFDCYTHLLEAVDYLNQYADLMNEQSYRPAKWWDEVSCSLYLAYISINTENKREISTRQLRLFEINSP
;
A
#
# COMPACT_ATOMS: atom_id res chain seq x y z
N MET A 1 0.59 -9.37 -5.85
CA MET A 1 0.02 -8.12 -5.33
C MET A 1 -1.49 -7.99 -5.58
N ASN A 2 -2.11 -8.85 -6.38
CA ASN A 2 -3.55 -8.84 -6.64
C ASN A 2 -4.44 -8.90 -5.37
N SER A 3 -4.05 -9.69 -4.35
CA SER A 3 -4.80 -9.75 -3.08
C SER A 3 -4.78 -8.39 -2.36
N THR A 4 -3.60 -7.75 -2.30
CA THR A 4 -3.43 -6.40 -1.75
C THR A 4 -4.29 -5.39 -2.51
N TYR A 5 -4.27 -5.43 -3.85
CA TYR A 5 -5.08 -4.56 -4.70
C TYR A 5 -6.58 -4.68 -4.37
N CYS A 6 -7.12 -5.89 -4.30
CA CYS A 6 -8.54 -6.10 -3.98
C CYS A 6 -8.91 -5.53 -2.61
N CYS A 7 -8.08 -5.76 -1.60
CA CYS A 7 -8.34 -5.27 -0.25
C CYS A 7 -8.30 -3.72 -0.17
N LEU A 8 -7.34 -3.10 -0.87
CA LEU A 8 -7.23 -1.64 -0.94
C LEU A 8 -8.41 -1.00 -1.67
N MET A 9 -8.90 -1.62 -2.76
CA MET A 9 -10.09 -1.14 -3.48
C MET A 9 -11.33 -1.16 -2.59
N VAL A 10 -11.55 -2.25 -1.83
CA VAL A 10 -12.67 -2.33 -0.89
C VAL A 10 -12.55 -1.25 0.18
N ALA A 11 -11.36 -1.02 0.76
CA ALA A 11 -11.16 0.05 1.72
C ALA A 11 -11.51 1.43 1.11
N LEU A 12 -11.04 1.70 -0.11
CA LEU A 12 -11.29 2.96 -0.81
C LEU A 12 -12.77 3.22 -1.07
N ASP A 13 -13.55 2.19 -1.39
CA ASP A 13 -14.98 2.32 -1.66
C ASP A 13 -15.80 2.68 -0.41
N HIS A 14 -15.31 2.34 0.78
CA HIS A 14 -16.05 2.52 2.04
C HIS A 14 -15.64 3.76 2.84
N ILE A 15 -14.48 4.39 2.58
CA ILE A 15 -14.08 5.62 3.30
C ILE A 15 -14.91 6.83 2.82
N PRO A 16 -15.60 7.56 3.71
CA PRO A 16 -16.37 8.73 3.31
C PRO A 16 -15.48 9.96 3.04
N SER A 17 -15.96 10.89 2.20
CA SER A 17 -15.29 12.15 1.85
C SER A 17 -15.82 13.35 2.65
N ASN A 18 -16.12 13.17 3.94
CA ASN A 18 -16.74 14.20 4.78
C ASN A 18 -15.76 14.87 5.75
N HIS A 19 -14.49 14.48 5.74
CA HIS A 19 -13.46 14.99 6.65
C HIS A 19 -12.10 15.01 5.97
N PHE A 20 -11.31 16.07 6.18
CA PHE A 20 -10.04 16.27 5.49
C PHE A 20 -9.05 15.10 5.69
N LEU A 21 -8.91 14.56 6.92
CA LEU A 21 -8.06 13.38 7.19
C LEU A 21 -8.49 12.14 6.40
N LEU A 22 -9.81 11.97 6.18
CA LEU A 22 -10.33 10.85 5.41
C LEU A 22 -10.08 11.06 3.91
N GLU A 23 -10.16 12.30 3.42
CA GLU A 23 -9.80 12.62 2.04
C GLU A 23 -8.31 12.34 1.77
N ILE A 24 -7.42 12.75 2.68
CA ILE A 24 -6.00 12.46 2.56
C ILE A 24 -5.75 10.94 2.61
N ALA A 25 -6.38 10.22 3.54
CA ALA A 25 -6.27 8.76 3.60
C ALA A 25 -6.74 8.08 2.29
N ARG A 26 -7.81 8.60 1.66
CA ARG A 26 -8.28 8.11 0.35
C ARG A 26 -7.27 8.38 -0.76
N ASP A 27 -6.61 9.54 -0.75
CA ASP A 27 -5.57 9.86 -1.72
C ASP A 27 -4.38 8.88 -1.59
N GLU A 28 -3.94 8.62 -0.37
CA GLU A 28 -2.87 7.64 -0.09
C GLU A 28 -3.26 6.23 -0.54
N ILE A 29 -4.47 5.76 -0.21
CA ILE A 29 -4.98 4.47 -0.68
C ILE A 29 -5.06 4.43 -2.21
N THR A 30 -5.47 5.54 -2.85
CA THR A 30 -5.54 5.63 -4.32
C THR A 30 -4.15 5.46 -4.94
N ILE A 31 -3.11 6.03 -4.33
CA ILE A 31 -1.73 5.84 -4.79
C ILE A 31 -1.31 4.38 -4.57
N ALA A 32 -1.58 3.81 -3.39
CA ALA A 32 -1.27 2.40 -3.12
C ALA A 32 -1.95 1.43 -4.11
N VAL A 33 -3.22 1.66 -4.44
CA VAL A 33 -3.97 0.91 -5.48
C VAL A 33 -3.27 0.99 -6.83
N LYS A 34 -2.84 2.19 -7.24
CA LYS A 34 -2.11 2.38 -8.50
C LYS A 34 -0.80 1.62 -8.51
N CYS A 35 -0.03 1.68 -7.42
CA CYS A 35 1.22 0.92 -7.28
C CYS A 35 0.97 -0.59 -7.39
N ALA A 36 -0.05 -1.12 -6.71
CA ALA A 36 -0.40 -2.54 -6.76
C ALA A 36 -0.83 -2.98 -8.17
N SER A 37 -1.62 -2.16 -8.87
CA SER A 37 -2.01 -2.42 -10.26
C SER A 37 -0.81 -2.41 -11.21
N GLU A 38 0.05 -1.39 -11.10
CA GLU A 38 1.24 -1.26 -11.95
C GLU A 38 2.26 -2.38 -11.68
N TYR A 39 2.34 -2.88 -10.43
CA TYR A 39 3.17 -4.03 -10.09
C TYR A 39 2.76 -5.26 -10.92
N GLU A 40 1.47 -5.58 -10.97
CA GLU A 40 0.97 -6.74 -11.73
C GLU A 40 1.24 -6.58 -13.23
N LEU A 41 0.99 -5.39 -13.80
CA LEU A 41 1.30 -5.09 -15.20
C LEU A 41 2.81 -5.25 -15.49
N THR A 42 3.65 -4.73 -14.61
CA THR A 42 5.11 -4.82 -14.71
C THR A 42 5.59 -6.26 -14.62
N TRP A 43 5.03 -7.06 -13.69
CA TRP A 43 5.37 -8.48 -13.54
C TRP A 43 5.04 -9.28 -14.80
N HIS A 44 3.91 -8.98 -15.43
CA HIS A 44 3.44 -9.63 -16.65
C HIS A 44 4.10 -9.09 -17.94
N SER A 45 4.84 -7.98 -17.86
CA SER A 45 5.50 -7.38 -19.03
C SER A 45 6.74 -8.15 -19.53
N ILE A 46 7.20 -9.17 -18.78
CA ILE A 46 8.46 -9.89 -19.05
C ILE A 46 8.25 -11.41 -19.16
N ILE A 47 8.91 -12.02 -20.15
CA ILE A 47 9.04 -13.48 -20.24
C ILE A 47 10.28 -13.92 -19.45
N TRP A 48 10.09 -14.15 -18.14
CA TRP A 48 11.17 -14.41 -17.18
C TRP A 48 12.20 -15.46 -17.60
N ILE A 49 11.79 -16.54 -18.25
CA ILE A 49 12.71 -17.62 -18.65
C ILE A 49 13.60 -17.23 -19.85
N ARG A 50 13.12 -16.34 -20.73
CA ARG A 50 13.79 -15.98 -22.00
C ARG A 50 14.58 -14.68 -21.92
N SER A 51 14.26 -13.79 -21.00
CA SER A 51 14.93 -12.49 -20.90
C SER A 51 16.37 -12.61 -20.39
N ASN A 52 17.24 -11.70 -20.82
CA ASN A 52 18.61 -11.62 -20.31
C ASN A 52 18.68 -11.10 -18.87
N ILE A 53 19.84 -11.25 -18.22
CA ILE A 53 20.06 -10.89 -16.81
C ILE A 53 19.82 -9.38 -16.57
N ARG A 54 20.28 -8.52 -17.49
CA ARG A 54 20.14 -7.05 -17.37
C ARG A 54 18.67 -6.64 -17.35
N THR A 55 17.85 -7.20 -18.24
CA THR A 55 16.41 -6.93 -18.29
C THR A 55 15.72 -7.42 -17.03
N LYS A 56 16.00 -8.66 -16.57
CA LYS A 56 15.42 -9.18 -15.33
C LYS A 56 15.77 -8.31 -14.12
N ARG A 57 17.02 -7.85 -14.03
CA ARG A 57 17.47 -6.94 -12.96
C ARG A 57 16.71 -5.62 -12.99
N ARG A 58 16.54 -5.02 -14.17
CA ARG A 58 15.79 -3.76 -14.32
C ARG A 58 14.32 -3.91 -13.90
N ILE A 59 13.65 -4.96 -14.37
CA ILE A 59 12.24 -5.20 -14.02
C ILE A 59 12.08 -5.49 -12.52
N ARG A 60 12.97 -6.30 -11.92
CA ARG A 60 12.97 -6.51 -10.46
C ARG A 60 13.14 -5.23 -9.67
N GLU A 61 13.97 -4.31 -10.14
CA GLU A 61 14.12 -3.01 -9.48
C GLU A 61 12.83 -2.21 -9.48
N GLN A 62 12.13 -2.18 -10.62
CA GLN A 62 10.83 -1.51 -10.74
C GLN A 62 9.78 -2.14 -9.81
N LEU A 63 9.72 -3.48 -9.79
CA LEU A 63 8.83 -4.22 -8.88
C LEU A 63 9.14 -3.94 -7.41
N ASN A 64 10.44 -3.83 -7.05
CA ASN A 64 10.84 -3.46 -5.70
C ASN A 64 10.38 -2.06 -5.30
N HIS A 65 10.45 -1.09 -6.22
CA HIS A 65 9.97 0.28 -5.98
C HIS A 65 8.46 0.28 -5.81
N LEU A 66 7.72 -0.32 -6.74
CA LEU A 66 6.26 -0.40 -6.68
C LEU A 66 5.75 -1.07 -5.41
N ALA A 67 6.38 -2.17 -4.99
CA ALA A 67 6.00 -2.85 -3.75
C ALA A 67 6.27 -2.01 -2.50
N PHE A 68 7.41 -1.31 -2.46
CA PHE A 68 7.79 -0.44 -1.35
C PHE A 68 6.89 0.81 -1.26
N ASP A 69 6.62 1.45 -2.40
CA ASP A 69 5.76 2.64 -2.45
C ASP A 69 4.32 2.27 -2.07
N CYS A 70 3.80 1.16 -2.60
CA CYS A 70 2.49 0.63 -2.20
C CYS A 70 2.40 0.39 -0.67
N TYR A 71 3.45 -0.16 -0.08
CA TYR A 71 3.52 -0.41 1.36
C TYR A 71 3.56 0.89 2.15
N THR A 72 4.36 1.86 1.71
CA THR A 72 4.51 3.16 2.37
C THR A 72 3.19 3.93 2.38
N HIS A 73 2.54 4.07 1.22
CA HIS A 73 1.25 4.74 1.10
C HIS A 73 0.12 4.03 1.87
N LEU A 74 0.17 2.70 1.98
CA LEU A 74 -0.73 1.96 2.87
C LEU A 74 -0.54 2.37 4.34
N LEU A 75 0.70 2.47 4.81
CA LEU A 75 0.98 2.88 6.19
C LEU A 75 0.57 4.33 6.45
N GLU A 76 0.86 5.23 5.51
CA GLU A 76 0.47 6.64 5.62
C GLU A 76 -1.06 6.80 5.68
N ALA A 77 -1.80 6.05 4.86
CA ALA A 77 -3.25 6.01 4.94
C ALA A 77 -3.76 5.56 6.31
N VAL A 78 -3.16 4.52 6.89
CA VAL A 78 -3.51 4.01 8.22
C VAL A 78 -3.20 5.06 9.30
N ASP A 79 -2.10 5.79 9.18
CA ASP A 79 -1.76 6.87 10.11
C ASP A 79 -2.77 8.01 10.08
N TYR A 80 -3.25 8.42 8.90
CA TYR A 80 -4.31 9.43 8.79
C TYR A 80 -5.66 8.95 9.33
N LEU A 81 -5.99 7.67 9.13
CA LEU A 81 -7.19 7.07 9.72
C LEU A 81 -7.07 7.05 11.25
N ASN A 82 -5.93 6.66 11.81
CA ASN A 82 -5.72 6.67 13.26
C ASN A 82 -5.86 8.09 13.84
N GLN A 83 -5.28 9.10 13.18
CA GLN A 83 -5.48 10.50 13.57
C GLN A 83 -6.95 10.92 13.56
N TYR A 84 -7.72 10.46 12.57
CA TYR A 84 -9.16 10.70 12.52
C TYR A 84 -9.89 10.00 13.68
N ALA A 85 -9.54 8.75 13.99
CA ALA A 85 -10.12 8.02 15.10
C ALA A 85 -9.86 8.70 16.44
N ASP A 86 -8.63 9.18 16.66
CA ASP A 86 -8.25 9.92 17.87
C ASP A 86 -9.09 11.20 18.02
N LEU A 87 -9.25 11.98 16.95
CA LEU A 87 -10.10 13.17 16.93
C LEU A 87 -11.57 12.86 17.26
N MET A 88 -12.12 11.78 16.69
CA MET A 88 -13.50 11.37 16.93
C MET A 88 -13.71 10.86 18.36
N ASN A 89 -12.71 10.16 18.92
CA ASN A 89 -12.71 9.67 20.29
C ASN A 89 -12.68 10.82 21.31
N GLU A 90 -11.86 11.85 21.08
CA GLU A 90 -11.84 13.07 21.90
C GLU A 90 -13.21 13.76 21.94
N GLN A 91 -13.94 13.70 20.83
CA GLN A 91 -15.29 14.25 20.69
C GLN A 91 -16.40 13.29 21.16
N SER A 92 -16.04 12.13 21.72
CA SER A 92 -16.96 11.09 22.21
C SER A 92 -17.96 10.59 21.15
N TYR A 93 -17.57 10.61 19.87
CA TYR A 93 -18.38 10.02 18.80
C TYR A 93 -18.34 8.49 18.86
N ARG A 94 -19.44 7.86 18.47
CA ARG A 94 -19.47 6.41 18.29
C ARG A 94 -18.78 6.04 16.98
N PRO A 95 -18.03 4.92 16.92
CA PRO A 95 -17.46 4.42 15.67
C PRO A 95 -18.55 4.22 14.62
N ALA A 96 -18.32 4.75 13.43
CA ALA A 96 -19.23 4.59 12.31
C ALA A 96 -19.12 3.17 11.72
N LYS A 97 -20.21 2.65 11.14
CA LYS A 97 -20.23 1.27 10.60
C LYS A 97 -19.16 1.00 9.54
N TRP A 98 -18.85 1.99 8.70
CA TRP A 98 -17.83 1.87 7.65
C TRP A 98 -16.43 1.66 8.23
N TRP A 99 -16.20 2.03 9.50
CA TRP A 99 -14.89 1.94 10.15
C TRP A 99 -14.40 0.49 10.24
N ASP A 100 -15.27 -0.44 10.62
CA ASP A 100 -14.90 -1.85 10.78
C ASP A 100 -14.57 -2.49 9.43
N GLU A 101 -15.32 -2.15 8.39
CA GLU A 101 -15.12 -2.64 7.02
C GLU A 101 -13.80 -2.13 6.44
N VAL A 102 -13.50 -0.84 6.60
CA VAL A 102 -12.24 -0.23 6.18
C VAL A 102 -11.07 -0.83 6.97
N SER A 103 -11.18 -0.89 8.30
CA SER A 103 -10.11 -1.41 9.17
C SER A 103 -9.77 -2.86 8.86
N CYS A 104 -10.78 -3.70 8.65
CA CYS A 104 -10.58 -5.10 8.27
C CYS A 104 -9.92 -5.21 6.89
N SER A 105 -10.39 -4.44 5.91
CA SER A 105 -9.83 -4.44 4.56
C SER A 105 -8.37 -3.99 4.53
N LEU A 106 -8.01 -2.93 5.27
CA LEU A 106 -6.63 -2.45 5.36
C LEU A 106 -5.73 -3.44 6.08
N TYR A 107 -6.23 -4.11 7.13
CA TYR A 107 -5.48 -5.17 7.80
C TYR A 107 -5.19 -6.35 6.86
N LEU A 108 -6.18 -6.77 6.06
CA LEU A 108 -5.99 -7.80 5.03
C LEU A 108 -5.02 -7.36 3.93
N ALA A 109 -5.07 -6.09 3.51
CA ALA A 109 -4.09 -5.53 2.58
C ALA A 109 -2.67 -5.60 3.16
N TYR A 110 -2.50 -5.21 4.43
CA TYR A 110 -1.23 -5.26 5.16
C TYR A 110 -0.67 -6.69 5.29
N ILE A 111 -1.51 -7.68 5.61
CA ILE A 111 -1.07 -9.09 5.65
C ILE A 111 -0.64 -9.55 4.25
N SER A 112 -1.45 -9.24 3.23
CA SER A 112 -1.22 -9.70 1.85
C SER A 112 0.10 -9.17 1.32
N ILE A 113 0.36 -7.86 1.45
CA ILE A 113 1.60 -7.24 0.97
C ILE A 113 2.84 -7.76 1.70
N ASN A 114 2.75 -8.00 3.01
CA ASN A 114 3.84 -8.56 3.80
C ASN A 114 4.04 -10.07 3.59
N THR A 115 3.10 -10.76 2.97
CA THR A 115 3.22 -12.19 2.64
C THR A 115 3.76 -12.36 1.22
N GLU A 116 3.21 -11.62 0.27
CA GLU A 116 3.52 -11.74 -1.15
C GLU A 116 4.82 -11.01 -1.54
N ASN A 117 5.10 -9.85 -0.93
CA ASN A 117 6.12 -8.90 -1.41
C ASN A 117 7.15 -8.48 -0.35
N LYS A 118 7.27 -9.25 0.74
CA LYS A 118 8.19 -8.95 1.86
C LYS A 118 9.62 -8.70 1.39
N ARG A 119 10.13 -9.53 0.46
CA ARG A 119 11.52 -9.47 0.01
C ARG A 119 11.78 -8.19 -0.77
N GLU A 120 10.87 -7.81 -1.65
CA GLU A 120 10.91 -6.59 -2.44
C GLU A 120 10.97 -5.36 -1.55
N ILE A 121 10.07 -5.28 -0.57
CA ILE A 121 9.99 -4.19 0.41
C ILE A 121 11.29 -4.10 1.23
N SER A 122 11.72 -5.21 1.83
CA SER A 122 12.95 -5.24 2.65
C SER A 122 14.19 -4.91 1.83
N THR A 123 14.28 -5.36 0.58
CA THR A 123 15.41 -5.06 -0.32
C THR A 123 15.50 -3.57 -0.58
N ARG A 124 14.37 -2.90 -0.83
CA ARG A 124 14.36 -1.45 -1.06
C ARG A 124 14.68 -0.67 0.21
N GLN A 125 14.11 -1.06 1.34
CA GLN A 125 14.34 -0.42 2.64
C GLN A 125 15.82 -0.47 3.02
N LEU A 126 16.49 -1.62 2.90
CA LEU A 126 17.92 -1.76 3.17
C LEU A 126 18.77 -0.85 2.28
N ARG A 127 18.46 -0.73 0.99
CA ARG A 127 19.19 0.18 0.09
C ARG A 127 19.01 1.64 0.46
N LEU A 128 17.82 2.05 0.90
CA LEU A 128 17.60 3.41 1.39
C LEU A 128 18.43 3.67 2.65
N PHE A 129 18.54 2.69 3.55
CA PHE A 129 19.44 2.79 4.71
C PHE A 129 20.91 2.90 4.31
N GLU A 130 21.38 2.10 3.34
CA GLU A 130 22.77 2.16 2.85
C GLU A 130 23.11 3.51 2.20
N ILE A 131 22.17 4.10 1.44
CA ILE A 131 22.36 5.42 0.82
C ILE A 131 22.40 6.54 1.86
N ASN A 132 21.63 6.41 2.95
CA ASN A 132 21.49 7.42 4.00
C ASN A 132 22.42 7.19 5.21
N SER A 133 23.31 6.19 5.15
CA SER A 133 24.31 5.93 6.19
C SER A 133 25.52 6.88 5.99
N PRO A 134 25.95 7.60 7.04
CA PRO A 134 27.02 8.60 6.95
C PRO A 134 28.41 8.00 6.64
#